data_AF-K3WRG7-F1
#
_entry.id   AF-K3WRG7-F1
#
_cell.length_a   1.000
_cell.length_b   1.000
_cell.length_c   1.000
_cell.angle_alpha   90.00
_cell.angle_beta   90.00
_cell.angle_gamma   90.00
#
_symmetry.space_group_name_H-M   'P 1'
#
loop_
_entity.id
_entity.type
_entity.pdbx_description
1 polymer ?
#
loop_
_entity_poly.entity_id
_entity_poly.type
_entity_poly.pdbx_seq_one_letter_code
_entity_poly.pdbx_strand_id
1 'polypeptide(L)'
;MGRCPTKHRRSIAFVYASSSSVYGGCSKEFFSEQDIVDFPVSQYAATNKSCKLLAHTYHHLYYIECISLRFFTVYGPRGRPDMALFKFMDRIARGVSIDQYGDGSSSRDYTYIDDIVQGVLLSLDKARGCEVSNSGRGTPTDLMDFIAIIEGLVGKKAQINILPIQPGDVPRTRANIFKAKRLLGYEPMTPLSEGLEKTWAWHCTFYRIQSDDSSSDHDKSQRQRG
;
A
#
# COMPACT_ATOMS: atom_id res chain seq x y z
N MET A 1 14.77 37.45 22.33
CA MET A 1 15.90 36.62 21.87
C MET A 1 16.14 36.92 20.41
N GLY A 2 17.28 37.52 20.09
CA GLY A 2 17.61 38.06 18.76
C GLY A 2 17.83 36.96 17.72
N ARG A 3 17.30 37.19 16.51
CA ARG A 3 17.48 36.31 15.36
C ARG A 3 18.94 36.36 14.90
N CYS A 4 19.60 35.21 14.90
CA CYS A 4 20.78 35.00 14.07
C CYS A 4 20.30 34.86 12.60
N PRO A 5 20.76 35.69 11.65
CA PRO A 5 20.36 35.58 10.26
C PRO A 5 21.09 34.39 9.63
N THR A 6 20.52 33.19 9.76
CA THR A 6 21.05 32.03 9.02
C THR A 6 20.69 32.18 7.55
N LYS A 7 21.72 32.33 6.71
CA LYS A 7 21.69 32.13 5.25
C LYS A 7 20.62 31.11 4.87
N HIS A 8 19.77 31.44 3.91
CA HIS A 8 18.79 30.53 3.30
C HIS A 8 19.47 29.28 2.72
N ARG A 9 19.82 28.31 3.57
CA ARG A 9 19.95 26.93 3.13
C ARG A 9 18.52 26.47 2.86
N ARG A 10 18.28 25.87 1.68
CA ARG A 10 17.07 25.06 1.47
C ARG A 10 17.01 24.07 2.64
N SER A 11 16.05 24.25 3.53
CA SER A 11 15.74 23.27 4.56
C SER A 11 15.24 22.03 3.83
N ILE A 12 15.99 20.94 3.96
CA ILE A 12 15.53 19.63 3.52
C ILE A 12 14.49 19.19 4.55
N ALA A 13 13.30 18.83 4.09
CA ALA A 13 12.25 18.34 4.97
C ALA A 13 12.66 16.99 5.57
N PHE A 14 12.46 16.83 6.88
CA PHE A 14 12.48 15.53 7.53
C PHE A 14 11.20 14.76 7.13
N VAL A 15 11.33 13.90 6.12
CA VAL A 15 10.25 13.03 5.65
C VAL A 15 10.30 11.72 6.43
N TYR A 16 9.18 11.32 7.03
CA TYR A 16 9.11 10.06 7.77
C TYR A 16 7.82 9.29 7.49
N ALA A 17 7.96 7.97 7.57
CA ALA A 17 6.86 7.04 7.38
C ALA A 17 5.92 7.05 8.59
N SER A 18 4.62 7.12 8.28
CA SER A 18 3.53 6.80 9.17
C SER A 18 2.63 5.76 8.50
N SER A 19 1.48 5.46 9.09
CA SER A 19 0.57 4.42 8.59
C SER A 19 -0.87 4.90 8.60
N SER A 20 -1.67 4.45 7.64
CA SER A 20 -3.14 4.57 7.69
C SER A 20 -3.74 3.88 8.92
N SER A 21 -3.03 2.93 9.53
CA SER A 21 -3.47 2.25 10.78
C SER A 21 -3.75 3.20 11.94
N VAL A 22 -3.20 4.42 11.93
CA VAL A 22 -3.55 5.44 12.95
C VAL A 22 -5.04 5.81 12.92
N TYR A 23 -5.72 5.58 11.79
CA TYR A 23 -7.15 5.76 11.65
C TYR A 23 -7.98 4.60 12.21
N GLY A 24 -7.38 3.48 12.64
CA GLY A 24 -8.09 2.22 12.84
C GLY A 24 -9.21 2.21 13.89
N GLY A 25 -9.26 3.18 14.81
CA GLY A 25 -10.40 3.36 15.72
C GLY A 25 -11.58 4.14 15.12
N CYS A 26 -11.47 4.57 13.86
CA CYS A 26 -12.48 5.37 13.18
C CYS A 26 -13.45 4.46 12.41
N SER A 27 -14.75 4.77 12.49
CA SER A 27 -15.81 4.08 11.75
C SER A 27 -16.01 4.59 10.31
N LYS A 28 -15.22 5.58 9.88
CA LYS A 28 -15.28 6.13 8.53
C LYS A 28 -14.55 5.21 7.54
N GLU A 29 -14.98 5.26 6.29
CA GLU A 29 -14.30 4.57 5.19
C GLU A 29 -13.36 5.52 4.41
N PHE A 30 -13.68 6.82 4.40
CA PHE A 30 -12.91 7.88 3.75
C PHE A 30 -12.11 8.68 4.78
N PHE A 31 -10.80 8.46 4.83
CA PHE A 31 -9.93 9.03 5.85
C PHE A 31 -9.27 10.32 5.39
N SER A 32 -9.43 11.38 6.18
CA SER A 32 -8.82 12.69 5.97
C SER A 32 -7.76 12.97 7.02
N GLU A 33 -6.77 13.81 6.73
CA GLU A 33 -5.73 14.16 7.73
C GLU A 33 -6.28 15.01 8.89
N GLN A 34 -7.53 15.50 8.78
CA GLN A 34 -8.27 16.21 9.83
C GLN A 34 -9.03 15.27 10.77
N ASP A 35 -9.12 13.98 10.45
CA ASP A 35 -9.80 13.03 11.33
C ASP A 35 -9.03 12.84 12.64
N ILE A 36 -9.80 12.65 13.73
CA ILE A 36 -9.27 12.35 15.06
C ILE A 36 -8.68 10.94 15.05
N VAL A 37 -7.44 10.83 15.52
CA VAL A 37 -6.65 9.58 15.53
C VAL A 37 -6.06 9.32 16.91
N ASP A 38 -6.86 9.58 17.94
CA ASP A 38 -6.46 9.48 19.35
C ASP A 38 -6.85 8.13 19.98
N PHE A 39 -7.53 7.27 19.21
CA PHE A 39 -7.98 5.94 19.63
C PHE A 39 -7.34 4.84 18.77
N PRO A 40 -6.00 4.65 18.83
CA PRO A 40 -5.33 3.61 18.06
C PRO A 40 -5.75 2.21 18.57
N VAL A 41 -6.05 1.30 17.64
CA VAL A 41 -6.50 -0.07 17.95
C VAL A 41 -5.35 -1.10 17.97
N SER A 42 -4.11 -0.65 17.78
CA SER A 42 -2.92 -1.50 17.83
C SER A 42 -1.69 -0.76 18.35
N GLN A 43 -0.72 -1.50 18.89
CA GLN A 43 0.58 -0.96 19.30
C GLN A 43 1.32 -0.30 18.12
N TYR A 44 1.22 -0.89 16.93
CA TYR A 44 1.75 -0.32 15.70
C TYR A 44 1.12 1.05 15.38
N ALA A 45 -0.20 1.19 15.48
CA ALA A 45 -0.88 2.46 15.27
C ALA A 45 -0.47 3.51 16.32
N ALA A 46 -0.38 3.11 17.58
CA ALA A 46 0.00 4.00 18.69
C ALA A 46 1.41 4.57 18.50
N THR A 47 2.39 3.74 18.14
CA THR A 47 3.77 4.19 17.91
C THR A 47 3.88 5.15 16.71
N ASN A 48 3.17 4.88 15.61
CA ASN A 48 3.09 5.78 14.45
C ASN A 48 2.49 7.16 14.81
N LYS A 49 1.45 7.18 15.66
CA LYS A 49 0.85 8.42 16.16
C LYS A 49 1.81 9.17 17.07
N SER A 50 2.54 8.48 17.94
CA SER A 50 3.56 9.09 18.81
C SER A 50 4.65 9.79 18.01
N CYS A 51 5.11 9.22 16.88
CA CYS A 51 6.06 9.88 15.99
C CYS A 51 5.58 11.26 15.51
N LYS A 52 4.28 11.43 15.24
CA LYS A 52 3.70 12.74 14.90
C LYS A 52 3.75 13.74 16.04
N LEU A 53 3.53 13.29 17.28
CA LEU A 53 3.60 14.16 18.44
C LEU A 53 5.06 14.62 18.66
N LEU A 54 6.01 13.71 18.52
CA LEU A 54 7.44 14.04 18.57
C LEU A 54 7.84 15.00 17.44
N ALA A 55 7.50 14.70 16.18
CA ALA A 55 7.83 15.58 15.05
C ALA A 55 7.30 17.01 15.27
N HIS A 56 6.08 17.14 15.80
CA HIS A 56 5.50 18.44 16.13
C HIS A 56 6.29 19.18 17.22
N THR A 57 6.75 18.51 18.29
CA THR A 57 7.55 19.18 19.32
C THR A 57 8.89 19.66 18.77
N TYR A 58 9.54 18.84 17.94
CA TYR A 58 10.78 19.24 17.25
C TYR A 58 10.57 20.42 16.30
N HIS A 59 9.49 20.42 15.52
CA HIS A 59 9.16 21.55 14.67
C HIS A 59 8.90 22.83 15.48
N HIS A 60 8.10 22.74 16.54
CA HIS A 60 7.74 23.89 17.35
C HIS A 60 8.95 24.54 18.04
N LEU A 61 9.86 23.71 18.58
CA LEU A 61 11.01 24.19 19.36
C LEU A 61 12.21 24.58 18.49
N TYR A 62 12.43 23.87 17.38
CA TYR A 62 13.66 23.96 16.59
C TYR A 62 13.43 24.31 15.12
N TYR A 63 12.17 24.56 14.71
CA TYR A 63 11.79 24.90 13.34
C TYR A 63 12.24 23.86 12.29
N ILE A 64 12.38 22.61 12.69
CA ILE A 64 12.68 21.50 11.76
C ILE A 64 11.45 21.30 10.89
N GLU A 65 11.58 21.49 9.58
CA GLU A 65 10.51 21.15 8.65
C GLU A 65 10.36 19.64 8.55
N CYS A 66 9.14 19.14 8.68
CA CYS A 66 8.86 17.71 8.65
C CYS A 66 7.52 17.41 7.99
N ILE A 67 7.43 16.22 7.40
CA ILE A 67 6.18 15.70 6.87
C ILE A 67 6.02 14.22 7.19
N SER A 68 4.87 13.90 7.75
CA SER A 68 4.41 12.54 8.03
C SER A 68 3.64 11.99 6.85
N LEU A 69 4.12 10.91 6.25
CA LEU A 69 3.42 10.22 5.17
C LEU A 69 2.64 9.03 5.70
N ARG A 70 1.31 9.13 5.76
CA ARG A 70 0.45 8.01 6.17
C ARG A 70 0.25 7.09 4.98
N PHE A 71 1.05 6.04 4.91
CA PHE A 71 0.95 5.04 3.86
C PHE A 71 -0.30 4.19 4.04
N PHE A 72 -1.05 4.04 2.95
CA PHE A 72 -2.09 3.03 2.81
C PHE A 72 -1.46 1.70 2.36
N THR A 73 -2.25 0.76 1.83
CA THR A 73 -1.74 -0.57 1.50
C THR A 73 -0.81 -0.49 0.28
N VAL A 74 0.50 -0.42 0.54
CA VAL A 74 1.51 -0.37 -0.51
C VAL A 74 1.75 -1.76 -1.10
N TYR A 75 1.89 -1.83 -2.42
CA TYR A 75 2.25 -3.07 -3.11
C TYR A 75 3.14 -2.83 -4.32
N GLY A 76 3.79 -3.88 -4.79
CA GLY A 76 4.67 -3.84 -5.95
C GLY A 76 5.76 -4.91 -5.89
N PRO A 77 6.65 -4.95 -6.89
CA PRO A 77 7.91 -5.68 -6.82
C PRO A 77 8.66 -5.43 -5.51
N ARG A 78 9.28 -6.47 -4.94
CA ARG A 78 9.94 -6.43 -3.62
C ARG A 78 9.00 -6.15 -2.45
N GLY A 79 7.69 -6.34 -2.63
CA GLY A 79 6.71 -6.32 -1.55
C GLY A 79 7.05 -7.33 -0.46
N ARG A 80 6.62 -7.04 0.78
CA ARG A 80 6.92 -7.90 1.93
C ARG A 80 6.10 -9.20 1.86
N PRO A 81 6.70 -10.35 2.17
CA PRO A 81 6.03 -11.64 1.99
C PRO A 81 4.87 -11.91 2.97
N ASP A 82 4.80 -11.17 4.07
CA ASP A 82 3.73 -11.24 5.08
C ASP A 82 2.44 -10.52 4.64
N MET A 83 2.50 -9.64 3.64
CA MET A 83 1.34 -8.87 3.20
C MET A 83 0.42 -9.69 2.30
N ALA A 84 -0.89 -9.48 2.46
CA ALA A 84 -1.94 -10.25 1.78
C ALA A 84 -1.70 -10.41 0.27
N LEU A 85 -1.26 -9.36 -0.42
CA LEU A 85 -1.01 -9.40 -1.85
C LEU A 85 0.04 -10.43 -2.25
N PHE A 86 1.20 -10.37 -1.59
CA PHE A 86 2.28 -11.30 -1.87
C PHE A 86 1.90 -12.72 -1.40
N LYS A 87 1.30 -12.83 -0.21
CA LYS A 87 0.84 -14.11 0.36
C LYS A 87 -0.17 -14.80 -0.56
N PHE A 88 -1.11 -14.07 -1.15
CA PHE A 88 -2.14 -14.63 -2.02
C PHE A 88 -1.55 -15.10 -3.35
N MET A 89 -0.78 -14.23 -4.00
CA MET A 89 -0.09 -14.55 -5.25
C MET A 89 0.79 -15.79 -5.12
N ASP A 90 1.62 -15.86 -4.08
CA ASP A 90 2.50 -17.01 -3.82
C ASP A 90 1.71 -18.30 -3.51
N ARG A 91 0.68 -18.21 -2.65
CA ARG A 91 -0.11 -19.40 -2.26
C ARG A 91 -0.93 -19.94 -3.42
N ILE A 92 -1.59 -19.08 -4.20
CA ILE A 92 -2.33 -19.49 -5.39
C ILE A 92 -1.39 -20.15 -6.41
N ALA A 93 -0.21 -19.56 -6.65
CA ALA A 93 0.79 -20.14 -7.55
C ALA A 93 1.22 -21.57 -7.14
N ARG A 94 1.37 -21.80 -5.83
CA ARG A 94 1.75 -23.08 -5.24
C ARG A 94 0.56 -24.05 -5.03
N GLY A 95 -0.67 -23.66 -5.37
CA GLY A 95 -1.85 -24.47 -5.11
C GLY A 95 -2.19 -24.64 -3.62
N VAL A 96 -1.76 -23.68 -2.79
CA VAL A 96 -2.03 -23.64 -1.35
C VAL A 96 -3.21 -22.70 -1.09
N SER A 97 -4.10 -23.06 -0.16
CA SER A 97 -5.28 -22.26 0.17
C SER A 97 -4.96 -20.88 0.73
N ILE A 98 -5.65 -19.82 0.32
CA ILE A 98 -5.54 -18.49 0.93
C ILE A 98 -6.49 -18.35 2.12
N ASP A 99 -6.10 -17.55 3.11
CA ASP A 99 -6.95 -17.25 4.26
C ASP A 99 -7.76 -15.97 3.96
N GLN A 100 -9.08 -16.11 3.91
CA GLN A 100 -10.01 -14.99 3.82
C GLN A 100 -10.60 -14.73 5.21
N TYR A 101 -10.38 -13.53 5.73
CA TYR A 101 -10.96 -13.12 7.01
C TYR A 101 -12.31 -12.45 6.76
N GLY A 102 -13.36 -12.95 7.42
CA GLY A 102 -14.73 -12.49 7.21
C GLY A 102 -15.34 -12.98 5.89
N ASP A 103 -16.36 -12.27 5.44
CA ASP A 103 -17.21 -12.64 4.30
C ASP A 103 -16.63 -12.24 2.93
N GLY A 104 -15.45 -11.61 2.90
CA GLY A 104 -14.80 -11.16 1.69
C GLY A 104 -15.28 -9.78 1.19
N SER A 105 -16.19 -9.13 1.91
CA SER A 105 -16.70 -7.79 1.58
C SER A 105 -15.73 -6.65 1.90
N SER A 106 -14.56 -6.96 2.47
CA SER A 106 -13.53 -5.98 2.82
C SER A 106 -12.92 -5.33 1.58
N SER A 107 -12.51 -4.07 1.70
CA SER A 107 -11.82 -3.34 0.65
C SER A 107 -10.57 -2.62 1.15
N ARG A 108 -9.59 -2.45 0.27
CA ARG A 108 -8.34 -1.77 0.61
C ARG A 108 -7.94 -0.77 -0.46
N ASP A 109 -7.36 0.34 -0.01
CA ASP A 109 -6.72 1.33 -0.88
C ASP A 109 -5.31 0.86 -1.23
N TYR A 110 -5.21 0.09 -2.33
CA TYR A 110 -3.95 -0.42 -2.84
C TYR A 110 -3.22 0.66 -3.64
N THR A 111 -1.98 0.96 -3.23
CA THR A 111 -1.15 1.98 -3.89
C THR A 111 0.12 1.35 -4.39
N TYR A 112 0.41 1.51 -5.68
CA TYR A 112 1.57 0.90 -6.30
C TYR A 112 2.87 1.57 -5.82
N ILE A 113 3.94 0.79 -5.71
CA ILE A 113 5.19 1.22 -5.09
C ILE A 113 5.80 2.43 -5.79
N ASP A 114 5.71 2.53 -7.12
CA ASP A 114 6.28 3.66 -7.85
C ASP A 114 5.49 4.95 -7.58
N ASP A 115 4.17 4.86 -7.40
CA ASP A 115 3.36 6.01 -6.98
C ASP A 115 3.80 6.46 -5.58
N ILE A 116 4.02 5.52 -4.65
CA ILE A 116 4.53 5.84 -3.30
C ILE A 116 5.91 6.51 -3.35
N VAL A 117 6.84 5.97 -4.16
CA VAL A 117 8.18 6.54 -4.35
C VAL A 117 8.07 7.97 -4.88
N GLN A 118 7.19 8.21 -5.87
CA GLN A 118 6.93 9.56 -6.37
C GLN A 118 6.46 10.50 -5.25
N GLY A 119 5.51 10.06 -4.41
CA GLY A 119 5.01 10.84 -3.27
C GLY A 119 6.11 11.19 -2.25
N VAL A 120 7.03 10.26 -1.97
CA VAL A 120 8.18 10.49 -1.08
C VAL A 120 9.14 11.52 -1.68
N LEU A 121 9.49 11.38 -2.97
CA LEU A 121 10.38 12.33 -3.65
C LEU A 121 9.79 13.74 -3.70
N LEU A 122 8.50 13.86 -4.05
CA LEU A 122 7.80 15.14 -4.03
C LEU A 122 7.78 15.78 -2.63
N SER A 123 7.71 14.95 -1.58
CA SER A 123 7.73 15.42 -0.18
C SER A 123 9.08 16.02 0.20
N LEU A 124 10.20 15.42 -0.23
CA LEU A 124 11.53 15.96 0.01
C LEU A 124 11.70 17.36 -0.59
N ASP A 125 11.13 17.58 -1.78
CA ASP A 125 11.29 18.84 -2.50
C ASP A 125 10.31 19.92 -2.05
N LYS A 126 9.05 19.56 -1.79
CA LYS A 126 7.94 20.52 -1.66
C LYS A 126 7.39 20.68 -0.25
N ALA A 127 7.59 19.72 0.66
CA ALA A 127 7.01 19.81 1.99
C ALA A 127 7.67 20.92 2.81
N ARG A 128 6.86 21.74 3.47
CA ARG A 128 7.30 22.84 4.34
C ARG A 128 6.49 22.83 5.63
N GLY A 129 7.02 23.40 6.69
CA GLY A 129 6.35 23.40 8.00
C GLY A 129 6.32 22.00 8.65
N CYS A 130 5.24 21.69 9.39
CA CYS A 130 5.01 20.39 10.03
C CYS A 130 3.70 19.77 9.52
N GLU A 131 3.81 19.00 8.44
CA GLU A 131 2.66 18.49 7.72
C GLU A 131 2.39 17.00 7.97
N VAL A 132 1.15 16.61 7.69
CA VAL A 132 0.72 15.22 7.59
C VAL A 132 0.02 15.06 6.26
N SER A 133 0.37 14.04 5.49
CA SER A 133 -0.23 13.75 4.20
C SER A 133 -0.58 12.27 4.10
N ASN A 134 -1.79 11.99 3.67
CA ASN A 134 -2.16 10.65 3.23
C ASN A 134 -1.40 10.32 1.94
N SER A 135 -0.86 9.11 1.88
CA SER A 135 -0.19 8.56 0.70
C SER A 135 -0.88 7.24 0.36
N GLY A 136 -1.93 7.38 -0.44
CA GLY A 136 -2.76 6.29 -0.95
C GLY A 136 -3.12 6.54 -2.42
N ARG A 137 -4.00 5.73 -3.00
CA ARG A 137 -4.55 5.91 -4.35
C ARG A 137 -5.89 6.65 -4.31
N GLY A 138 -6.70 6.44 -3.29
CA GLY A 138 -8.04 7.02 -3.13
C GLY A 138 -9.15 6.26 -3.87
N THR A 139 -8.81 5.17 -4.55
CA THR A 139 -9.74 4.25 -5.22
C THR A 139 -9.57 2.85 -4.63
N PRO A 140 -10.41 2.45 -3.66
CA PRO A 140 -10.28 1.15 -3.01
C PRO A 140 -10.69 0.03 -3.96
N THR A 141 -10.17 -1.17 -3.70
CA THR A 141 -10.57 -2.40 -4.41
C THR A 141 -11.06 -3.43 -3.41
N ASP A 142 -12.15 -4.10 -3.77
CA ASP A 142 -12.73 -5.18 -2.98
C ASP A 142 -11.84 -6.42 -3.02
N LEU A 143 -11.86 -7.20 -1.94
CA LEU A 143 -11.01 -8.39 -1.79
C LEU A 143 -11.26 -9.42 -2.89
N MET A 144 -12.52 -9.59 -3.30
CA MET A 144 -12.90 -10.58 -4.33
C MET A 144 -12.39 -10.17 -5.72
N ASP A 145 -12.51 -8.90 -6.09
CA ASP A 145 -11.95 -8.37 -7.34
C ASP A 145 -10.43 -8.54 -7.36
N PHE A 146 -9.81 -8.24 -6.22
CA PHE A 146 -8.39 -8.42 -6.03
C PHE A 146 -7.92 -9.88 -6.23
N ILE A 147 -8.62 -10.84 -5.61
CA ILE A 147 -8.35 -12.27 -5.80
C ILE A 147 -8.55 -12.65 -7.26
N ALA A 148 -9.63 -12.21 -7.91
CA ALA A 148 -9.91 -12.54 -9.30
C ALA A 148 -8.80 -12.06 -10.27
N ILE A 149 -8.22 -10.88 -10.05
CA ILE A 149 -7.08 -10.40 -10.83
C ILE A 149 -5.86 -11.32 -10.64
N ILE A 150 -5.57 -11.74 -9.40
CA ILE A 150 -4.46 -12.65 -9.12
C ILE A 150 -4.68 -14.01 -9.77
N GLU A 151 -5.90 -14.57 -9.69
CA GLU A 151 -6.24 -15.83 -10.37
C GLU A 151 -5.97 -15.76 -11.86
N GLY A 152 -6.32 -14.64 -12.50
CA GLY A 152 -6.06 -14.39 -13.92
C GLY A 152 -4.57 -14.32 -14.25
N LEU A 153 -3.77 -13.66 -13.43
CA LEU A 153 -2.32 -13.54 -13.62
C LEU A 153 -1.59 -14.88 -13.40
N VAL A 154 -2.01 -15.64 -12.39
CA VAL A 154 -1.38 -16.91 -12.02
C VAL A 154 -1.89 -18.08 -12.90
N GLY A 155 -3.07 -17.95 -13.49
CA GLY A 155 -3.72 -19.02 -14.25
C GLY A 155 -4.29 -20.15 -13.38
N LYS A 156 -4.51 -19.90 -12.08
CA LYS A 156 -5.02 -20.90 -11.12
C LYS A 156 -6.13 -20.30 -10.26
N LYS A 157 -7.14 -21.13 -9.94
CA LYS A 157 -8.20 -20.76 -9.00
C LYS A 157 -7.72 -20.81 -7.55
N ALA A 158 -8.11 -19.82 -6.78
CA ALA A 158 -7.79 -19.73 -5.36
C ALA A 158 -8.63 -20.74 -4.57
N GLN A 159 -7.97 -21.55 -3.74
CA GLN A 159 -8.64 -22.33 -2.72
C GLN A 159 -8.80 -21.44 -1.49
N ILE A 160 -10.03 -21.18 -1.03
CA ILE A 160 -10.28 -20.19 0.04
C ILE A 160 -10.59 -20.91 1.35
N ASN A 161 -9.84 -20.57 2.39
CA ASN A 161 -10.10 -20.93 3.78
C ASN A 161 -10.74 -19.72 4.49
N ILE A 162 -12.01 -19.81 4.83
CA ILE A 162 -12.75 -18.71 5.49
C ILE A 162 -12.47 -18.75 7.00
N LEU A 163 -11.98 -17.64 7.53
CA LEU A 163 -11.66 -17.44 8.93
C LEU A 163 -12.52 -16.31 9.54
N PRO A 164 -12.74 -16.30 10.87
CA PRO A 164 -13.42 -15.20 11.55
C PRO A 164 -12.71 -13.85 11.32
N ILE A 165 -13.43 -12.73 11.42
CA ILE A 165 -12.83 -11.39 11.30
C ILE A 165 -11.70 -11.22 12.34
N GLN A 166 -10.58 -10.63 11.91
CA GLN A 166 -9.48 -10.34 12.84
C GLN A 166 -9.80 -9.12 13.72
N PRO A 167 -9.61 -9.21 15.04
CA PRO A 167 -9.72 -8.05 15.92
C PRO A 167 -8.75 -6.94 15.51
N GLY A 168 -9.26 -5.71 15.38
CA GLY A 168 -8.47 -4.53 15.04
C GLY A 168 -8.23 -4.32 13.54
N ASP A 169 -8.74 -5.20 12.67
CA ASP A 169 -8.71 -4.96 11.23
C ASP A 169 -9.82 -3.99 10.80
N VAL A 170 -9.51 -3.10 9.86
CA VAL A 170 -10.44 -2.08 9.38
C VAL A 170 -11.08 -2.61 8.09
N PRO A 171 -12.40 -2.87 8.04
CA PRO A 171 -13.02 -3.56 6.91
C PRO A 171 -12.82 -2.86 5.56
N ARG A 172 -12.90 -1.52 5.54
CA ARG A 172 -12.77 -0.71 4.32
C ARG A 172 -11.85 0.47 4.57
N THR A 173 -10.94 0.71 3.65
CA THR A 173 -10.00 1.85 3.74
C THR A 173 -9.99 2.61 2.43
N ARG A 174 -10.09 3.94 2.51
CA ARG A 174 -9.96 4.84 1.37
C ARG A 174 -9.28 6.13 1.80
N ALA A 175 -8.20 6.49 1.10
CA ALA A 175 -7.46 7.70 1.36
C ALA A 175 -8.15 8.93 0.74
N ASN A 176 -8.33 9.98 1.53
CA ASN A 176 -8.46 11.33 0.97
C ASN A 176 -7.06 11.82 0.56
N ILE A 177 -6.81 11.95 -0.75
CA ILE A 177 -5.53 12.41 -1.29
C ILE A 177 -5.55 13.88 -1.75
N PHE A 178 -6.63 14.63 -1.49
CA PHE A 178 -6.73 16.02 -1.95
C PHE A 178 -5.65 16.92 -1.35
N LYS A 179 -5.28 16.70 -0.09
CA LYS A 179 -4.18 17.44 0.54
C LYS A 179 -2.85 17.12 -0.13
N ALA A 180 -2.55 15.85 -0.36
CA ALA A 180 -1.34 15.41 -1.05
C ALA A 180 -1.24 16.01 -2.46
N LYS A 181 -2.34 16.01 -3.23
CA LYS A 181 -2.40 16.64 -4.54
C LYS A 181 -2.15 18.15 -4.47
N ARG A 182 -2.81 18.86 -3.56
CA ARG A 182 -2.63 20.32 -3.42
C ARG A 182 -1.24 20.71 -2.94
N LEU A 183 -0.70 20.01 -1.95
CA LEU A 183 0.57 20.34 -1.30
C LEU A 183 1.78 19.90 -2.13
N LEU A 184 1.71 18.71 -2.73
CA LEU A 184 2.86 18.04 -3.34
C LEU A 184 2.71 17.88 -4.87
N GLY A 185 1.50 18.01 -5.41
CA GLY A 185 1.20 17.58 -6.79
C GLY A 185 1.22 16.06 -6.92
N TYR A 186 0.92 15.33 -5.84
CA TYR A 186 0.88 13.87 -5.83
C TYR A 186 -0.34 13.36 -6.61
N GLU A 187 -0.09 12.54 -7.63
CA GLU A 187 -1.10 11.94 -8.50
C GLU A 187 -0.73 10.49 -8.79
N PRO A 188 -1.27 9.52 -8.03
CA PRO A 188 -1.01 8.10 -8.24
C PRO A 188 -1.74 7.63 -9.51
N MET A 189 -1.00 7.13 -10.49
CA MET A 189 -1.55 6.85 -11.82
C MET A 189 -1.64 5.34 -12.13
N THR A 190 -0.96 4.48 -11.37
CA THR A 190 -0.76 3.07 -11.78
C THR A 190 -1.98 2.19 -11.49
N PRO A 191 -2.76 1.73 -12.51
CA PRO A 191 -3.91 0.85 -12.29
C PRO A 191 -3.52 -0.42 -11.52
N LEU A 192 -4.45 -0.94 -10.72
CA LEU A 192 -4.19 -2.12 -9.89
C LEU A 192 -3.76 -3.34 -10.72
N SER A 193 -4.42 -3.58 -11.85
CA SER A 193 -4.08 -4.67 -12.77
C SER A 193 -2.65 -4.57 -13.30
N GLU A 194 -2.25 -3.38 -13.77
CA GLU A 194 -0.90 -3.13 -14.29
C GLU A 194 0.17 -3.31 -13.20
N GLY A 195 -0.07 -2.76 -12.01
CA GLY A 195 0.85 -2.93 -10.89
C GLY A 195 0.97 -4.39 -10.45
N LEU A 196 -0.13 -5.15 -10.47
CA LEU A 196 -0.14 -6.58 -10.14
C LEU A 196 0.58 -7.42 -11.18
N GLU A 197 0.42 -7.11 -12.47
CA GLU A 197 1.16 -7.75 -13.56
C GLU A 197 2.67 -7.57 -13.39
N LYS A 198 3.12 -6.33 -13.15
CA LYS A 198 4.53 -6.02 -12.85
C LYS A 198 5.03 -6.77 -11.60
N THR A 199 4.18 -6.86 -10.58
CA THR A 199 4.52 -7.58 -9.34
C THR A 199 4.66 -9.08 -9.58
N TRP A 200 3.76 -9.67 -10.37
CA TRP A 200 3.79 -11.09 -10.72
C TRP A 200 5.00 -11.44 -11.59
N ALA A 201 5.31 -10.64 -12.61
CA ALA A 201 6.51 -10.80 -13.42
C ALA A 201 7.80 -10.79 -12.57
N TRP A 202 7.87 -9.88 -11.59
CA TRP A 202 8.96 -9.86 -10.62
C TRP A 202 8.95 -11.11 -9.73
N HIS A 203 7.79 -11.55 -9.23
CA HIS A 203 7.66 -12.74 -8.39
C HIS A 203 8.18 -13.99 -9.09
N CYS A 204 7.74 -14.26 -10.32
CA CYS A 204 8.20 -15.39 -11.14
C CYS A 204 9.71 -15.38 -11.32
N THR A 205 10.29 -14.21 -11.61
CA THR A 205 11.73 -14.04 -11.80
C THR A 205 12.50 -14.28 -10.49
N PHE A 206 12.03 -13.70 -9.38
CA PHE A 206 12.72 -13.74 -8.10
C PHE A 206 12.66 -15.11 -7.44
N TYR A 207 11.51 -15.79 -7.48
CA TYR A 207 11.32 -17.12 -6.92
C TYR A 207 11.59 -18.26 -7.91
N ARG A 208 12.00 -17.94 -9.16
CA ARG A 208 12.26 -18.89 -10.25
C ARG A 208 11.09 -19.84 -10.52
N ILE A 209 9.88 -19.31 -10.43
CA ILE A 209 8.69 -20.09 -10.79
C ILE A 209 8.66 -20.13 -12.33
N GLN A 210 8.85 -21.32 -12.90
CA GLN A 210 8.60 -21.53 -14.32
C GLN A 210 7.09 -21.39 -14.53
N SER A 211 6.69 -20.45 -15.38
CA SER A 211 5.33 -20.45 -15.92
C SER A 211 5.18 -21.69 -16.80
N ASP A 212 4.31 -22.63 -16.40
CA ASP A 212 3.97 -23.80 -17.21
C ASP A 212 3.22 -23.36 -18.48
N ASP A 213 3.97 -22.87 -19.47
CA ASP A 213 3.46 -22.49 -20.78
C ASP A 213 3.74 -23.60 -21.81
N SER A 214 3.53 -24.86 -21.39
CA SER A 214 3.71 -26.04 -22.24
C SER A 214 2.46 -26.94 -22.19
N SER A 215 1.38 -26.48 -22.81
CA SER A 215 0.28 -27.39 -23.21
C SER A 215 -0.45 -26.90 -24.46
N SER A 216 0.27 -26.82 -25.59
CA SER A 216 -0.35 -26.68 -26.91
C SER A 216 0.56 -27.16 -28.05
N ASP A 217 1.11 -28.38 -27.98
CA ASP A 217 1.70 -28.99 -29.20
C ASP A 217 1.80 -30.54 -29.18
N HIS A 218 0.79 -31.21 -28.63
CA HIS A 218 0.65 -32.67 -28.73
C HIS A 218 -0.75 -33.06 -29.21
N ASP A 219 -1.14 -32.60 -30.40
CA ASP A 219 -2.27 -33.22 -31.13
C ASP A 219 -2.17 -33.12 -32.67
N LYS A 220 -0.99 -33.36 -33.25
CA LYS A 220 -0.82 -33.53 -34.70
C LYS A 220 0.30 -34.51 -35.08
N SER A 221 0.16 -35.80 -34.78
CA SER A 221 0.98 -36.82 -35.48
C SER A 221 0.41 -38.23 -35.58
N GLN A 222 -0.84 -38.50 -35.14
CA GLN A 222 -1.46 -39.83 -35.32
C GLN A 222 -2.71 -39.78 -36.21
N ARG A 223 -2.57 -39.25 -37.43
CA ARG A 223 -3.47 -39.54 -38.56
C ARG A 223 -2.70 -39.44 -39.88
N GLN A 224 -1.83 -40.41 -40.16
CA GLN A 224 -1.45 -40.81 -41.52
C GLN A 224 -0.48 -42.00 -41.47
N ARG A 225 -1.02 -43.17 -41.82
CA ARG A 225 -0.43 -44.46 -42.25
C ARG A 225 -1.51 -45.52 -41.96
N GLY A 226 -2.33 -45.98 -42.89
CA GLY A 226 -2.08 -46.10 -44.33
C GLY A 226 -1.09 -47.22 -44.55
#